data_AF-A0A951CXF4-F1
#
_entry.id   AF-A0A951CXF4-F1
#
_cell.length_a   1.000
_cell.length_b   1.000
_cell.length_c   1.000
_cell.angle_alpha   90.00
_cell.angle_beta   90.00
_cell.angle_gamma   90.00
#
_symmetry.space_group_name_H-M   'P 1'
#
loop_
_entity.id
_entity.type
_entity.pdbx_description
1 polymer ?
#
loop_
_entity_poly.entity_id
_entity_poly.type
_entity_poly.pdbx_seq_one_letter_code
_entity_poly.pdbx_strand_id
1 'polypeptide(L)'
;RASGTHLGQHIVVSTAAGPAQFKVVGIVSDQQENGTVLYVPLTTMQSVLHTPGAVNEYWIQTTSANHNLIDQTNARLENAFAARGLQITTQKEYVGAANDRATYRGVTTAITVLGLLIAAISMVALINTLTMVVLERTREIGILRCIGAHARDIRRIFATEGMTVALAGWVIGIPLGLGLAHAVVTLSENVFNEHVLFAFPALNIPIALIGTVILALVVIQIPLRRAVRFKPGEALRYA
;
A
#
# COMPACT_ATOMS: atom_id res chain seq x y z
N ARG A 1 -17.94 5.21 -14.53
CA ARG A 1 -18.95 5.60 -15.57
C ARG A 1 -18.24 6.50 -16.59
N ALA A 2 -17.36 5.95 -17.43
CA ALA A 2 -16.39 6.78 -18.17
C ALA A 2 -16.83 7.23 -19.57
N SER A 3 -17.82 6.59 -20.21
CA SER A 3 -18.16 6.88 -21.63
C SER A 3 -19.51 7.57 -21.89
N GLY A 4 -20.26 7.96 -20.85
CA GLY A 4 -21.59 8.58 -21.03
C GLY A 4 -22.60 7.69 -21.78
N THR A 5 -22.31 6.39 -21.90
CA THR A 5 -23.12 5.45 -22.68
C THR A 5 -24.31 4.93 -21.86
N HIS A 6 -25.46 4.84 -22.53
CA HIS A 6 -26.69 4.33 -21.95
C HIS A 6 -27.13 3.02 -22.61
N LEU A 7 -27.82 2.18 -21.84
CA LEU A 7 -28.49 0.98 -22.36
C LEU A 7 -29.40 1.35 -23.54
N GLY A 8 -29.28 0.63 -24.65
CA GLY A 8 -30.04 0.86 -25.87
C GLY A 8 -29.47 1.91 -26.82
N GLN A 9 -28.41 2.63 -26.44
CA GLN A 9 -27.74 3.61 -27.31
C GLN A 9 -27.00 2.91 -28.46
N HIS A 10 -26.96 3.56 -29.63
CA HIS A 10 -26.09 3.14 -30.73
C HIS A 10 -24.77 3.88 -30.65
N ILE A 11 -23.68 3.13 -30.71
CA ILE A 11 -22.30 3.64 -30.72
C ILE A 11 -21.65 3.28 -32.05
N VAL A 12 -20.88 4.23 -32.59
CA VAL A 12 -20.07 4.00 -33.80
C VAL A 12 -18.67 3.67 -33.37
N VAL A 13 -18.19 2.48 -33.74
CA VAL A 13 -16.84 2.00 -33.42
C VAL A 13 -16.05 1.95 -34.73
N SER A 14 -14.89 2.61 -34.75
CA SER A 14 -13.99 2.54 -35.90
C SER A 14 -13.26 1.20 -35.88
N THR A 15 -13.51 0.36 -36.89
CA THR A 15 -12.83 -0.94 -37.05
C THR A 15 -11.87 -0.89 -38.23
N ALA A 16 -10.99 -1.89 -38.35
CA ALA A 16 -10.06 -2.00 -39.48
C ALA A 16 -10.77 -2.10 -40.85
N ALA A 17 -12.02 -2.56 -40.88
CA ALA A 17 -12.85 -2.64 -42.09
C ALA A 17 -13.71 -1.38 -42.33
N GLY A 18 -13.66 -0.40 -41.43
CA GLY A 18 -14.47 0.83 -41.48
C GLY A 18 -15.32 1.07 -40.23
N PRO A 19 -16.09 2.16 -40.19
CA PRO A 19 -16.97 2.46 -39.07
C PRO A 19 -18.17 1.50 -39.02
N ALA A 20 -18.37 0.86 -37.87
CA ALA A 20 -19.47 -0.07 -37.62
C ALA A 20 -20.35 0.44 -36.48
N GLN A 21 -21.67 0.28 -36.61
CA GLN A 21 -22.64 0.69 -35.59
C GLN A 21 -23.04 -0.50 -34.71
N PHE A 22 -22.95 -0.32 -33.39
CA PHE A 22 -23.34 -1.32 -32.41
C PHE A 22 -24.37 -0.75 -31.43
N LYS A 23 -25.32 -1.59 -31.01
CA LYS A 23 -26.29 -1.23 -29.96
C LYS A 23 -25.80 -1.75 -28.61
N VAL A 24 -25.79 -0.88 -27.60
CA VAL A 24 -25.42 -1.24 -26.22
C VAL A 24 -26.56 -2.05 -25.60
N VAL A 25 -26.34 -3.35 -25.36
CA VAL A 25 -27.33 -4.26 -24.75
C VAL A 25 -27.10 -4.53 -23.26
N GLY A 26 -25.90 -4.22 -22.76
CA GLY A 26 -25.50 -4.44 -21.39
C GLY A 26 -24.28 -3.58 -21.05
N ILE A 27 -24.17 -3.19 -19.78
CA ILE A 27 -23.00 -2.49 -19.26
C ILE A 27 -22.44 -3.38 -18.17
N VAL A 28 -21.27 -3.96 -18.43
CA VAL A 28 -20.51 -4.70 -17.42
C VAL A 28 -19.67 -3.67 -16.68
N SER A 29 -19.88 -3.55 -15.37
CA SER A 29 -19.15 -2.62 -14.52
C SER A 29 -17.87 -3.24 -13.95
N ASP A 30 -17.24 -4.14 -14.71
CA ASP A 30 -16.00 -4.77 -14.27
C ASP A 30 -14.87 -3.74 -14.32
N GLN A 31 -14.14 -3.63 -13.21
CA GLN A 31 -13.29 -2.48 -12.89
C GLN A 31 -11.96 -2.51 -13.63
N GLN A 32 -11.63 -3.63 -14.27
CA GLN A 32 -10.29 -3.91 -14.77
C GLN A 32 -9.96 -3.20 -16.09
N GLU A 33 -10.97 -2.81 -16.87
CA GLU A 33 -10.79 -2.38 -18.28
C GLU A 33 -11.38 -0.99 -18.57
N ASN A 34 -11.74 -0.25 -17.50
CA ASN A 34 -12.05 1.18 -17.53
C ASN A 34 -13.04 1.64 -18.63
N GLY A 35 -14.03 0.82 -18.95
CA GLY A 35 -15.01 1.12 -20.01
C GLY A 35 -14.43 1.29 -21.42
N THR A 36 -13.17 0.88 -21.63
CA THR A 36 -12.46 0.95 -22.92
C THR A 36 -12.58 -0.36 -23.70
N VAL A 37 -12.97 -1.45 -23.03
CA VAL A 37 -13.28 -2.73 -23.66
C VAL A 37 -14.76 -2.85 -24.01
N LEU A 38 -15.00 -3.22 -25.26
CA LEU A 38 -16.33 -3.56 -25.76
C LEU A 38 -16.41 -5.06 -25.96
N TYR A 39 -17.36 -5.70 -25.27
CA TYR A 39 -17.68 -7.10 -25.51
C TYR A 39 -18.68 -7.21 -26.64
N VAL A 40 -18.25 -7.79 -27.76
CA VAL A 40 -19.08 -8.04 -28.93
C VAL A 40 -19.03 -9.53 -29.24
N PRO A 41 -20.16 -10.17 -29.61
CA PRO A 41 -20.14 -11.56 -30.05
C PRO A 41 -19.13 -11.76 -31.20
N LEU A 42 -18.33 -12.82 -31.11
CA LEU A 42 -17.29 -13.12 -32.10
C LEU A 42 -17.84 -13.20 -33.53
N THR A 43 -19.02 -13.81 -33.69
CA THR A 43 -19.69 -13.94 -35.00
C THR A 43 -20.01 -12.58 -35.62
N THR A 44 -20.47 -11.62 -34.82
CA THR A 44 -20.73 -10.25 -35.27
C THR A 44 -19.43 -9.55 -35.67
N MET A 45 -18.38 -9.67 -34.87
CA MET A 45 -17.09 -9.04 -35.17
C MET A 45 -16.45 -9.62 -36.45
N GLN A 46 -16.51 -10.94 -36.65
CA GLN A 46 -16.03 -11.60 -37.87
C GLN A 46 -16.78 -11.12 -39.12
N SER A 47 -18.10 -10.91 -39.01
CA SER A 47 -18.90 -10.39 -40.12
C SER A 47 -18.54 -8.93 -40.47
N VAL A 48 -18.31 -8.10 -39.46
CA VAL A 48 -17.94 -6.68 -39.63
C VAL A 48 -16.53 -6.53 -40.20
N LEU A 49 -15.59 -7.36 -39.74
CA LEU A 49 -14.19 -7.33 -40.18
C LEU A 49 -13.96 -8.10 -41.50
N HIS A 50 -14.97 -8.76 -42.05
CA HIS A 50 -14.87 -9.63 -43.22
C HIS A 50 -13.82 -10.75 -43.07
N THR A 51 -13.64 -11.27 -41.86
CA THR A 51 -12.65 -12.31 -41.52
C THR A 51 -13.33 -13.57 -40.97
N PRO A 52 -14.08 -14.31 -41.82
CA PRO A 52 -14.80 -15.50 -41.37
C PRO A 52 -13.83 -16.56 -40.85
N GLY A 53 -14.07 -17.05 -39.63
CA GLY A 53 -13.26 -18.11 -39.01
C GLY A 53 -11.93 -17.65 -38.41
N ALA A 54 -11.56 -16.37 -38.51
CA ALA A 54 -10.36 -15.85 -37.86
C ALA A 54 -10.60 -15.67 -36.35
N VAL A 55 -9.66 -16.14 -35.54
CA VAL A 55 -9.66 -16.02 -34.07
C VAL A 55 -8.26 -15.62 -33.63
N ASN A 56 -8.17 -14.63 -32.74
CA ASN A 56 -6.88 -14.14 -32.24
C ASN A 56 -6.35 -15.02 -31.09
N GLU A 57 -7.25 -15.42 -30.17
CA GLU A 57 -6.87 -16.13 -28.95
C GLU A 57 -7.95 -17.12 -28.53
N TYR A 58 -7.52 -18.23 -27.93
CA TYR A 58 -8.39 -19.22 -27.32
C TYR A 58 -8.19 -19.26 -25.81
N TRP A 59 -9.26 -18.97 -25.08
CA TRP A 59 -9.26 -19.05 -23.63
C TRP A 59 -9.70 -20.46 -23.22
N ILE A 60 -8.79 -21.21 -22.59
CA ILE A 60 -9.03 -22.59 -22.17
C ILE A 60 -9.03 -22.64 -20.65
N GLN A 61 -10.17 -22.97 -20.08
CA GLN A 61 -10.30 -23.18 -18.64
C GLN A 61 -10.14 -24.66 -18.30
N THR A 62 -9.22 -24.96 -17.39
CA THR A 62 -9.06 -26.32 -16.85
C THR A 62 -10.00 -26.54 -15.68
N THR A 63 -10.49 -27.78 -15.53
CA THR A 63 -11.37 -28.18 -14.41
C THR A 63 -10.62 -28.40 -13.10
N SER A 64 -9.30 -28.58 -13.16
CA SER A 64 -8.43 -28.80 -12.01
C SER A 64 -7.65 -27.54 -11.66
N ALA A 65 -7.63 -27.16 -10.39
CA ALA A 65 -6.83 -26.03 -9.89
C ALA A 65 -5.35 -26.39 -9.66
N ASN A 66 -4.93 -27.63 -9.92
CA ASN A 66 -3.56 -28.07 -9.66
C ASN A 66 -2.59 -27.57 -10.75
N HIS A 67 -1.68 -26.67 -10.37
CA HIS A 67 -0.72 -26.06 -11.29
C HIS A 67 0.13 -27.08 -12.07
N ASN A 68 0.54 -28.20 -11.44
CA ASN A 68 1.32 -29.23 -12.13
C ASN A 68 0.52 -29.90 -13.25
N LEU A 69 -0.78 -30.13 -13.04
CA LEU A 69 -1.65 -30.71 -14.06
C LEU A 69 -1.91 -29.71 -15.19
N ILE A 70 -2.06 -28.42 -14.86
CA ILE A 70 -2.18 -27.35 -15.84
C ILE A 70 -0.91 -27.28 -16.70
N ASP A 71 0.27 -27.30 -16.08
CA ASP A 71 1.56 -27.29 -16.77
C ASP A 71 1.73 -28.48 -17.71
N GLN A 72 1.44 -29.69 -17.22
CA GLN A 72 1.52 -30.89 -18.05
C GLN A 72 0.51 -30.86 -19.22
N THR A 73 -0.70 -30.38 -18.98
CA THR A 73 -1.73 -30.26 -20.02
C THR A 73 -1.32 -29.24 -21.06
N ASN A 74 -0.76 -28.12 -20.63
CA ASN A 74 -0.30 -27.05 -21.49
C ASN A 74 0.88 -27.50 -22.38
N ALA A 75 1.88 -28.18 -21.80
CA ALA A 75 2.99 -28.74 -22.56
C ALA A 75 2.52 -29.82 -23.56
N ARG A 76 1.53 -30.63 -23.20
CA ARG A 76 0.93 -31.60 -24.14
C ARG A 76 0.21 -30.90 -25.28
N LEU A 77 -0.50 -29.81 -25.00
CA LEU A 77 -1.18 -28.98 -25.98
C LEU A 77 -0.16 -28.38 -26.96
N GLU A 78 0.86 -27.69 -26.45
CA GLU A 78 1.94 -27.08 -27.25
C GLU A 78 2.62 -28.10 -28.16
N ASN A 79 3.00 -29.26 -27.63
CA ASN A 79 3.63 -30.32 -28.41
C ASN A 79 2.70 -30.89 -29.50
N ALA A 80 1.41 -31.06 -29.20
CA ALA A 80 0.44 -31.56 -30.18
C ALA A 80 0.21 -30.58 -31.34
N PHE A 81 0.23 -29.27 -31.06
CA PHE A 81 0.14 -28.24 -32.10
C PHE A 81 1.46 -28.07 -32.86
N ALA A 82 2.61 -28.11 -32.16
CA ALA A 82 3.92 -28.05 -32.78
C ALA A 82 4.15 -29.23 -33.76
N ALA A 83 3.69 -30.43 -33.40
CA ALA A 83 3.72 -31.60 -34.28
C ALA A 83 2.90 -31.43 -35.58
N ARG A 84 1.92 -30.51 -35.58
CA ARG A 84 1.14 -30.12 -36.77
C ARG A 84 1.72 -28.90 -37.49
N GLY A 85 2.91 -28.45 -37.10
CA GLY A 85 3.58 -27.27 -37.66
C GLY A 85 3.02 -25.93 -37.15
N LEU A 86 2.17 -25.92 -36.13
CA LEU A 86 1.59 -24.72 -35.55
C LEU A 86 2.35 -24.33 -34.28
N GLN A 87 3.03 -23.19 -34.30
CA GLN A 87 3.63 -22.62 -33.09
C GLN A 87 2.57 -21.85 -32.31
N ILE A 88 2.24 -22.33 -31.13
CA ILE A 88 1.36 -21.64 -30.19
C ILE A 88 2.17 -21.11 -29.02
N THR A 89 1.86 -19.88 -28.61
CA THR A 89 2.35 -19.29 -27.36
C THR A 89 1.21 -19.35 -26.37
N THR A 90 1.45 -19.96 -25.22
CA THR A 90 0.42 -20.08 -24.17
C THR A 90 0.76 -19.15 -23.01
N GLN A 91 -0.26 -18.47 -22.49
CA GLN A 91 -0.13 -17.67 -21.27
C GLN A 91 -0.95 -18.32 -20.16
N LYS A 92 -0.31 -18.57 -19.03
CA LYS A 92 -0.93 -19.20 -17.87
C LYS A 92 -1.37 -18.13 -16.89
N GLU A 93 -2.68 -18.02 -16.68
CA GLU A 93 -3.26 -17.00 -15.80
C GLU A 93 -2.69 -17.04 -14.37
N TYR A 94 -2.46 -18.24 -13.81
CA TYR A 94 -1.90 -18.34 -12.46
C TYR A 94 -0.43 -17.87 -12.38
N VAL A 95 0.32 -17.88 -13.49
CA VAL A 95 1.68 -17.35 -13.55
C VAL A 95 1.65 -15.82 -13.67
N GLY A 96 0.75 -15.28 -14.51
CA GLY A 96 0.50 -13.83 -14.60
C GLY A 96 0.10 -13.26 -13.25
N ALA A 97 -0.93 -13.82 -12.64
CA ALA A 97 -1.38 -13.42 -11.31
C ALA A 97 -0.29 -13.57 -10.22
N ALA A 98 0.61 -14.55 -10.34
CA ALA A 98 1.74 -14.71 -9.41
C ALA A 98 2.78 -13.59 -9.60
N ASN A 99 3.09 -13.22 -10.83
CA ASN A 99 4.01 -12.12 -11.15
C ASN A 99 3.45 -10.77 -10.71
N ASP A 100 2.16 -10.53 -10.92
CA ASP A 100 1.50 -9.30 -10.47
C ASP A 100 1.54 -9.20 -8.96
N ARG A 101 1.18 -10.28 -8.25
CA ARG A 101 1.30 -10.36 -6.79
C ARG A 101 2.74 -10.15 -6.32
N ALA A 102 3.73 -10.70 -7.01
CA ALA A 102 5.14 -10.49 -6.68
C ALA A 102 5.55 -9.03 -6.86
N THR A 103 5.10 -8.38 -7.93
CA THR A 103 5.35 -6.96 -8.21
C THR A 103 4.72 -6.07 -7.16
N TYR A 104 3.43 -6.26 -6.85
CA TYR A 104 2.74 -5.51 -5.79
C TYR A 104 3.39 -5.72 -4.42
N ARG A 105 3.82 -6.95 -4.10
CA ARG A 105 4.58 -7.24 -2.87
C ARG A 105 5.92 -6.52 -2.84
N GLY A 106 6.64 -6.46 -3.96
CA GLY A 106 7.90 -5.74 -4.09
C GLY A 106 7.75 -4.25 -3.78
N VAL A 107 6.78 -3.59 -4.43
CA VAL A 107 6.47 -2.17 -4.20
C VAL A 107 6.04 -1.92 -2.74
N THR A 108 5.14 -2.74 -2.21
CA THR A 108 4.67 -2.61 -0.82
C THR A 108 5.82 -2.79 0.18
N THR A 109 6.72 -3.74 -0.08
CA THR A 109 7.89 -3.97 0.77
C THR A 109 8.84 -2.78 0.74
N ALA A 110 9.11 -2.22 -0.44
CA ALA A 110 9.96 -1.03 -0.58
C ALA A 110 9.40 0.17 0.21
N ILE A 111 8.10 0.46 0.07
CA ILE A 111 7.42 1.53 0.82
C ILE A 111 7.48 1.26 2.33
N THR A 112 7.27 0.01 2.76
CA THR A 112 7.34 -0.37 4.18
C THR A 112 8.75 -0.15 4.75
N VAL A 113 9.79 -0.54 4.01
CA VAL A 113 11.19 -0.31 4.42
C VAL A 113 11.49 1.17 4.52
N LEU A 114 11.07 1.98 3.56
CA LEU A 114 11.21 3.44 3.62
C LEU A 114 10.49 4.02 4.85
N GLY A 115 9.27 3.56 5.14
CA GLY A 115 8.53 3.95 6.34
C GLY A 115 9.26 3.60 7.64
N LEU A 116 9.87 2.42 7.72
CA LEU A 116 10.68 2.00 8.87
C LEU A 116 11.94 2.86 9.03
N LEU A 117 12.60 3.22 7.93
CA LEU A 117 13.77 4.12 7.96
C LEU A 117 13.39 5.51 8.47
N ILE A 118 12.27 6.06 7.99
CA ILE A 118 11.74 7.35 8.48
C ILE A 118 11.45 7.26 9.97
N ALA A 119 10.78 6.19 10.42
CA ALA A 119 10.50 5.97 11.83
C ALA A 119 11.78 5.89 12.69
N ALA A 120 12.83 5.22 12.19
CA ALA A 120 14.12 5.16 12.87
C ALA A 120 14.80 6.54 12.97
N ILE A 121 14.75 7.35 11.91
CA ILE A 121 15.28 8.72 11.93
C ILE A 121 14.50 9.58 12.92
N SER A 122 13.16 9.50 12.90
CA SER A 122 12.31 10.19 13.87
C SER A 122 12.58 9.76 15.31
N MET A 123 12.92 8.50 15.53
CA MET A 123 13.32 7.99 16.84
C MET A 123 14.58 8.69 17.35
N VAL A 124 15.60 8.81 16.51
CA VAL A 124 16.86 9.51 16.86
C VAL A 124 16.59 10.99 17.14
N ALA A 125 15.75 11.63 16.33
CA ALA A 125 15.33 13.01 16.56
C ALA A 125 14.65 13.17 17.93
N LEU A 126 13.71 12.27 18.28
CA LEU A 126 13.03 12.29 19.57
C LEU A 126 14.01 12.07 20.74
N ILE A 127 14.95 11.14 20.63
CA ILE A 127 16.00 10.91 21.63
C ILE A 127 16.81 12.20 21.86
N ASN A 128 17.20 12.87 20.78
CA ASN A 128 18.00 14.09 20.85
C ASN A 128 17.23 15.22 21.54
N THR A 129 15.96 15.43 21.17
CA THR A 129 15.10 16.44 21.79
C THR A 129 14.89 16.17 23.28
N LEU A 130 14.55 14.93 23.66
CA LEU A 130 14.37 14.57 25.06
C LEU A 130 15.67 14.71 25.87
N THR A 131 16.81 14.37 25.26
CA THR A 131 18.11 14.57 25.90
C THR A 131 18.39 16.05 26.14
N MET A 132 18.08 16.91 25.16
CA MET A 132 18.23 18.37 25.28
C MET A 132 17.37 18.94 26.40
N VAL A 133 16.07 18.60 26.44
CA VAL A 133 15.13 19.06 27.48
C VAL A 133 15.59 18.64 28.88
N VAL A 134 16.11 17.41 29.01
CA VAL A 134 16.68 16.93 30.28
C VAL A 134 17.89 17.75 30.71
N LEU A 135 18.78 18.10 29.78
CA LEU A 135 19.99 18.88 30.07
C LEU A 135 19.66 20.29 30.53
N GLU A 136 18.68 20.94 29.90
CA GLU A 136 18.19 22.27 30.26
C GLU A 136 17.56 22.29 31.67
N ARG A 137 16.88 21.21 32.05
CA ARG A 137 16.21 21.09 33.37
C ARG A 137 17.04 20.42 34.46
N THR A 138 18.35 20.29 34.27
CA THR A 138 19.27 19.67 35.26
C THR A 138 19.19 20.32 36.64
N ARG A 139 19.05 21.66 36.72
CA ARG A 139 18.90 22.39 37.98
C ARG A 139 17.62 22.02 38.71
N GLU A 140 16.49 21.92 37.99
CA GLU A 140 15.20 21.53 38.56
C GLU A 140 15.25 20.10 39.11
N ILE A 141 15.87 19.18 38.37
CA ILE A 141 16.08 17.78 38.80
C ILE A 141 16.94 17.74 40.08
N GLY A 142 17.99 18.56 40.17
CA GLY A 142 18.83 18.68 41.35
C GLY A 142 18.04 19.12 42.59
N ILE A 143 17.20 20.15 42.45
CA ILE A 143 16.33 20.65 43.53
C ILE A 143 15.33 19.58 43.97
N LEU A 144 14.67 18.90 43.02
CA LEU A 144 13.73 17.81 43.32
C LEU A 144 14.39 16.69 44.12
N ARG A 145 15.62 16.28 43.76
CA ARG A 145 16.36 15.25 44.50
C ARG A 145 16.74 15.72 45.91
N CYS A 146 17.05 16.99 46.12
CA CYS A 146 17.36 17.54 47.45
C CYS A 146 16.15 17.57 48.39
N ILE A 147 14.94 17.72 47.85
CA ILE A 147 13.68 17.69 48.62
C ILE A 147 13.16 16.24 48.81
N GLY A 148 13.88 15.23 48.30
CA GLY A 148 13.61 13.81 48.54
C GLY A 148 12.94 13.06 47.38
N ALA A 149 12.79 13.67 46.20
CA ALA A 149 12.22 13.00 45.03
C ALA A 149 13.08 11.81 44.61
N HIS A 150 12.44 10.66 44.36
CA HIS A 150 13.13 9.47 43.91
C HIS A 150 13.39 9.50 42.40
N ALA A 151 14.36 8.72 41.93
CA ALA A 151 14.65 8.55 40.50
C ALA A 151 13.44 7.99 39.70
N ARG A 152 12.44 7.39 40.35
CA ARG A 152 11.18 6.98 39.69
C ARG A 152 10.26 8.15 39.40
N ASP A 153 10.25 9.19 40.22
CA ASP A 153 9.36 10.34 40.07
C ASP A 153 9.84 11.20 38.90
N ILE A 154 11.16 11.43 38.83
CA ILE A 154 11.81 12.09 37.70
C ILE A 154 11.55 11.30 36.40
N ARG A 155 11.70 9.97 36.43
CA ARG A 155 11.41 9.13 35.26
C ARG A 155 9.96 9.23 34.80
N ARG A 156 9.00 9.30 35.72
CA ARG A 156 7.57 9.45 35.39
C ARG A 156 7.29 10.78 34.70
N ILE A 157 7.86 11.89 35.19
CA ILE A 157 7.66 13.22 34.61
C ILE A 157 8.08 13.24 33.13
N PHE A 158 9.31 12.83 32.83
CA PHE A 158 9.80 12.79 31.44
C PHE A 158 9.09 11.73 30.60
N ALA A 159 8.68 10.62 31.20
CA ALA A 159 7.87 9.62 30.49
C ALA A 159 6.51 10.16 30.09
N THR A 160 5.85 10.92 30.96
CA THR A 160 4.57 11.58 30.63
C THR A 160 4.75 12.65 29.56
N GLU A 161 5.84 13.41 29.59
CA GLU A 161 6.14 14.43 28.58
C GLU A 161 6.39 13.81 27.20
N GLY A 162 7.29 12.83 27.13
CA GLY A 162 7.59 12.11 25.88
C GLY A 162 6.37 11.35 25.34
N MET A 163 5.56 10.74 26.21
CA MET A 163 4.33 10.07 25.81
C MET A 163 3.30 11.06 25.25
N THR A 164 3.17 12.24 25.86
CA THR A 164 2.24 13.28 25.37
C THR A 164 2.62 13.74 23.96
N VAL A 165 3.91 13.94 23.70
CA VAL A 165 4.42 14.29 22.36
C VAL A 165 4.17 13.16 21.36
N ALA A 166 4.44 11.91 21.74
CA ALA A 166 4.22 10.74 20.87
C ALA A 166 2.74 10.55 20.52
N LEU A 167 1.84 10.70 21.50
CA LEU A 167 0.40 10.60 21.31
C LEU A 167 -0.13 11.75 20.45
N ALA A 168 0.33 12.99 20.67
CA ALA A 168 -0.01 14.11 19.81
C ALA A 168 0.41 13.85 18.35
N GLY A 169 1.61 13.29 18.15
CA GLY A 169 2.09 12.86 16.84
C GLY A 169 1.20 11.80 16.20
N TRP A 170 0.71 10.82 16.96
CA TRP A 170 -0.24 9.82 16.45
C TRP A 170 -1.60 10.43 16.07
N VAL A 171 -2.16 11.28 16.94
CA VAL A 171 -3.46 11.94 16.73
C VAL A 171 -3.44 12.82 15.48
N ILE A 172 -2.32 13.48 15.18
CA ILE A 172 -2.17 14.34 14.00
C ILE A 172 -1.75 13.51 12.77
N GLY A 173 -0.84 12.56 12.96
CA GLY A 173 -0.24 11.77 11.90
C GLY A 173 -1.22 10.82 11.22
N ILE A 174 -2.14 10.19 11.96
CA ILE A 174 -3.12 9.27 11.38
C ILE A 174 -4.09 9.99 10.42
N PRO A 175 -4.78 11.08 10.81
CA PRO A 175 -5.65 11.82 9.90
C PRO A 175 -4.90 12.37 8.68
N LEU A 176 -3.70 12.93 8.88
CA LEU A 176 -2.90 13.43 7.77
C LEU A 176 -2.47 12.31 6.82
N GLY A 177 -2.02 11.18 7.35
CA GLY A 177 -1.63 10.01 6.56
C GLY A 177 -2.80 9.43 5.77
N LEU A 178 -3.97 9.32 6.39
CA LEU A 178 -5.20 8.87 5.71
C LEU A 178 -5.65 9.87 4.65
N GLY A 179 -5.59 11.17 4.93
CA GLY A 179 -5.93 12.23 3.97
C GLY A 179 -5.00 12.24 2.76
N LEU A 180 -3.70 12.09 2.98
CA LEU A 180 -2.71 11.96 1.90
C LEU A 180 -2.91 10.67 1.11
N ALA A 181 -3.17 9.54 1.77
CA ALA A 181 -3.45 8.27 1.10
C ALA A 181 -4.70 8.38 0.21
N HIS A 182 -5.77 8.99 0.72
CA HIS A 182 -6.98 9.25 -0.05
C HIS A 182 -6.72 10.19 -1.23
N ALA A 183 -5.93 11.25 -1.03
CA ALA A 183 -5.55 12.18 -2.11
C ALA A 183 -4.72 11.48 -3.20
N VAL A 184 -3.79 10.60 -2.83
CA VAL A 184 -3.02 9.81 -3.80
C VAL A 184 -3.95 8.90 -4.60
N VAL A 185 -4.89 8.22 -3.93
CA VAL A 185 -5.86 7.35 -4.60
C VAL A 185 -6.72 8.14 -5.58
N THR A 186 -7.32 9.27 -5.18
CA THR A 186 -8.14 10.07 -6.09
C THR A 186 -7.34 10.70 -7.23
N LEU A 187 -6.08 11.09 -7.00
CA LEU A 187 -5.20 11.55 -8.08
C LEU A 187 -4.89 10.41 -9.05
N SER A 188 -4.65 9.20 -8.56
CA SER A 188 -4.47 8.02 -9.39
C SER A 188 -5.73 7.71 -10.21
N GLU A 189 -6.91 7.81 -9.60
CA GLU A 189 -8.18 7.65 -10.34
C GLU A 189 -8.30 8.67 -11.48
N ASN A 190 -7.90 9.93 -11.26
CA ASN A 190 -7.97 10.95 -12.32
C ASN A 190 -6.92 10.76 -13.44
N VAL A 191 -5.72 10.28 -13.10
CA VAL A 191 -4.60 10.13 -14.04
C VAL A 191 -4.75 8.85 -14.87
N PHE A 192 -5.09 7.74 -14.23
CA PHE A 192 -5.19 6.44 -14.88
C PHE A 192 -6.63 6.11 -15.31
N ASN A 193 -7.60 6.95 -14.93
CA ASN A 193 -9.04 6.69 -15.06
C ASN A 193 -9.49 5.37 -14.37
N GLU A 194 -8.62 4.67 -13.64
CA GLU A 194 -8.94 3.43 -12.95
C GLU A 194 -9.58 3.72 -11.60
N HIS A 195 -10.70 3.07 -11.29
CA HIS A 195 -11.30 3.15 -9.97
C HIS A 195 -10.49 2.30 -8.98
N VAL A 196 -9.69 2.95 -8.13
CA VAL A 196 -8.88 2.28 -7.12
C VAL A 196 -9.66 2.26 -5.81
N LEU A 197 -10.05 1.05 -5.39
CA LEU A 197 -10.75 0.87 -4.12
C LEU A 197 -9.87 1.32 -2.93
N PHE A 198 -10.27 2.42 -2.30
CA PHE A 198 -9.66 2.86 -1.05
C PHE A 198 -10.13 1.97 0.11
N ALA A 199 -9.30 1.01 0.50
CA ALA A 199 -9.55 0.17 1.66
C ALA A 199 -9.18 0.92 2.96
N PHE A 200 -10.18 1.36 3.72
CA PHE A 200 -9.95 2.03 5.00
C PHE A 200 -9.34 1.05 6.02
N PRO A 201 -8.10 1.29 6.52
CA PRO A 201 -7.38 0.32 7.32
C PRO A 201 -7.74 0.44 8.80
N ALA A 202 -8.98 0.13 9.17
CA ALA A 202 -9.51 0.29 10.52
C ALA A 202 -8.67 -0.45 11.59
N LEU A 203 -8.11 -1.61 11.26
CA LEU A 203 -7.29 -2.40 12.17
C LEU A 203 -5.87 -1.84 12.35
N ASN A 204 -5.32 -1.16 11.34
CA ASN A 204 -3.95 -0.64 11.40
C ASN A 204 -3.84 0.59 12.30
N ILE A 205 -4.94 1.34 12.49
CA ILE A 205 -5.01 2.51 13.37
C ILE A 205 -4.68 2.15 14.84
N PRO A 206 -5.37 1.20 15.49
CA PRO A 206 -5.04 0.79 16.85
C PRO A 206 -3.68 0.06 16.94
N ILE A 207 -3.27 -0.69 15.90
CA ILE A 207 -1.93 -1.29 15.85
C ILE A 207 -0.86 -0.20 15.86
N ALA A 208 -1.03 0.86 15.08
CA ALA A 208 -0.12 2.00 15.06
C ALA A 208 -0.07 2.69 16.43
N LEU A 209 -1.20 2.82 17.14
CA LEU A 209 -1.22 3.40 18.50
C LEU A 209 -0.38 2.57 19.47
N ILE A 210 -0.60 1.25 19.49
CA ILE A 210 0.17 0.32 20.35
C ILE A 210 1.65 0.42 19.98
N GLY A 211 1.98 0.43 18.69
CA GLY A 211 3.33 0.63 18.19
C GLY A 211 3.95 1.92 18.69
N THR A 212 3.26 3.06 18.56
CA THR A 212 3.73 4.38 19.03
C THR A 212 4.00 4.38 20.53
N VAL A 213 3.10 3.81 21.33
CA VAL A 213 3.25 3.73 22.80
C VAL A 213 4.48 2.90 23.17
N ILE A 214 4.64 1.71 22.58
CA ILE A 214 5.80 0.84 22.83
C ILE A 214 7.09 1.58 22.43
N LEU A 215 7.10 2.18 21.25
CA LEU A 215 8.27 2.84 20.70
C LEU A 215 8.69 4.05 21.56
N ALA A 216 7.72 4.88 21.98
CA ALA A 216 7.95 6.00 22.87
C ALA A 216 8.55 5.55 24.21
N LEU A 217 8.00 4.49 24.82
CA LEU A 217 8.52 3.93 26.07
C LEU A 217 9.97 3.45 25.92
N VAL A 218 10.32 2.80 24.81
CA VAL A 218 11.69 2.34 24.53
C VAL A 218 12.64 3.53 24.41
N VAL A 219 12.25 4.54 23.63
CA VAL A 219 13.04 5.75 23.39
C VAL A 219 13.37 6.48 24.68
N ILE A 220 12.36 6.67 25.53
CA ILE A 220 12.46 7.45 26.76
C ILE A 220 13.45 6.85 27.76
N GLN A 221 13.70 5.54 27.73
CA GLN A 221 14.68 4.89 28.62
C GLN A 221 16.11 5.40 28.42
N ILE A 222 16.49 5.77 27.19
CA ILE A 222 17.85 6.19 26.84
C ILE A 222 18.24 7.52 27.52
N PRO A 223 17.52 8.64 27.33
CA PRO A 223 17.84 9.91 27.97
C PRO A 223 17.70 9.84 29.49
N LEU A 224 16.71 9.09 30.02
CA LEU A 224 16.52 8.93 31.46
C LEU A 224 17.70 8.25 32.16
N ARG A 225 18.29 7.22 31.54
CA ARG A 225 19.50 6.58 32.08
C ARG A 225 20.68 7.55 32.11
N ARG A 226 20.79 8.44 31.13
CA ARG A 226 21.80 9.51 31.12
C ARG A 226 21.53 10.54 32.23
N ALA A 227 20.29 10.99 32.38
CA ALA A 227 19.86 11.96 33.39
C ALA A 227 20.18 11.51 34.83
N VAL A 228 19.88 10.27 35.17
CA VAL A 228 20.01 9.73 36.55
C VAL A 228 21.48 9.53 36.95
N ARG A 229 22.38 9.36 35.98
CA ARG A 229 23.83 9.20 36.22
C ARG A 229 24.55 10.51 36.53
N PHE A 230 23.94 11.67 36.28
CA PHE A 230 24.51 12.95 36.71
C PHE A 230 24.50 13.05 38.24
N LYS A 231 25.69 13.23 38.83
CA LYS A 231 25.85 13.31 40.28
C LYS A 231 25.39 14.70 40.76
N PRO A 232 24.53 14.78 41.80
CA PRO A 232 24.02 16.05 42.33
C PRO A 232 25.11 17.06 42.73
N GLY A 233 26.27 16.57 43.16
CA GLY A 233 27.39 17.41 43.61
C GLY A 233 28.12 18.19 42.50
N GLU A 234 27.99 17.79 41.23
CA GLU A 234 28.61 18.53 40.10
C GLU A 234 27.69 19.65 39.59
N ALA A 235 26.37 19.49 39.71
CA ALA A 235 25.39 20.48 39.27
C ALA A 235 25.40 21.79 40.10
N LEU A 236 25.89 21.73 41.34
CA LEU A 236 26.02 22.89 42.24
C LEU A 236 27.42 23.53 42.22
N ARG A 237 28.42 22.88 41.60
CA ARG A 237 29.83 23.33 41.61
C ARG A 237 30.21 24.21 40.40
N TYR A 238 29.33 24.31 39.41
CA TYR A 238 29.48 25.21 38.25
C TYR A 238 28.57 26.45 38.34
N ALA A 239 28.10 26.78 39.55
CA ALA A 239 27.43 28.05 39.84
C ALA A 239 28.45 29.14 40.18
#